data_AF-A0A3R6JZ34-F1
#
_entry.id   AF-A0A3R6JZ34-F1
#
_cell.length_a   1.000
_cell.length_b   1.000
_cell.length_c   1.000
_cell.angle_alpha   90.00
_cell.angle_beta   90.00
_cell.angle_gamma   90.00
#
_symmetry.space_group_name_H-M   'P 1'
#
loop_
_entity.id
_entity.type
_entity.pdbx_description
1 polymer ?
#
loop_
_entity_poly.entity_id
_entity_poly.type
_entity_poly.pdbx_seq_one_letter_code
_entity_poly.pdbx_strand_id
1 'polypeptide(L)'
;MAVKKLRDIRKEMFAEMEQRLNVNRKPEDSFFYYHSSEDRIVLSHALFWVMTQNIRGHIAKEKYFLLLRQYQEEMLSAYLTESDEFPELLHYCNVIYNTLPMILRGVYNFSTDKDARRLGAICVVAGGYGGDIKEEKANELLDDIDFYYNKVKCRKIEQMLPTLNKLVVAEQQSWMGSM
;
A
#
# COMPACT_ATOMS: atom_id res chain seq x y z
N MET A 1 -4.02 30.13 6.92
CA MET A 1 -5.34 29.86 7.54
C MET A 1 -6.11 28.75 6.83
N ALA A 2 -6.26 28.79 5.50
CA ALA A 2 -6.91 27.70 4.73
C ALA A 2 -6.16 26.35 4.78
N VAL A 3 -4.83 26.35 4.72
CA VAL A 3 -4.00 25.13 4.80
C VAL A 3 -4.13 24.42 6.15
N LYS A 4 -4.11 25.18 7.26
CA LYS A 4 -4.32 24.64 8.61
C LYS A 4 -5.70 23.95 8.73
N LYS A 5 -6.74 24.61 8.20
CA LYS A 5 -8.10 24.06 8.18
C LYS A 5 -8.20 22.76 7.36
N LEU A 6 -7.51 22.66 6.23
CA LEU A 6 -7.47 21.42 5.43
C LEU A 6 -6.73 20.29 6.15
N ARG A 7 -5.63 20.59 6.85
CA ARG A 7 -4.89 19.62 7.66
C ARG A 7 -5.76 19.06 8.78
N ASP A 8 -6.49 19.94 9.48
CA ASP A 8 -7.39 19.54 10.56
C ASP A 8 -8.54 18.66 10.05
N ILE A 9 -9.15 19.02 8.90
CA ILE A 9 -10.18 18.19 8.25
C ILE A 9 -9.65 16.80 7.89
N ARG A 10 -8.43 16.70 7.33
CA ARG A 10 -7.83 15.40 7.00
C ARG A 10 -7.67 14.55 8.26
N LYS A 11 -7.14 15.13 9.35
CA LYS A 11 -6.98 14.43 10.63
C LYS A 11 -8.28 13.86 11.14
N GLU A 12 -9.34 14.66 11.15
CA GLU A 12 -10.66 14.22 11.59
C GLU A 12 -11.20 13.08 10.72
N MET A 13 -11.07 13.19 9.39
CA MET A 13 -11.52 12.14 8.47
C MET A 13 -10.77 10.81 8.70
N PHE A 14 -9.45 10.85 8.87
CA PHE A 14 -8.65 9.66 9.11
C PHE A 14 -8.92 9.05 10.49
N ALA A 15 -9.11 9.87 11.53
CA ALA A 15 -9.50 9.40 12.84
C ALA A 15 -10.86 8.67 12.79
N GLU A 16 -11.84 9.17 12.03
CA GLU A 16 -13.12 8.49 11.84
C GLU A 16 -12.98 7.18 11.06
N MET A 17 -12.15 7.16 10.00
CA MET A 17 -11.85 5.94 9.24
C MET A 17 -11.19 4.88 10.13
N GLU A 18 -10.20 5.27 10.92
CA GLU A 18 -9.48 4.37 11.83
C GLU A 18 -10.39 3.85 12.94
N GLN A 19 -11.23 4.69 13.54
CA GLN A 19 -12.21 4.25 14.53
C GLN A 19 -13.13 3.17 13.97
N ARG A 20 -13.64 3.35 12.74
CA ARG A 20 -14.47 2.35 12.06
C ARG A 20 -13.70 1.08 11.73
N LEU A 21 -12.47 1.20 11.26
CA LEU A 21 -11.59 0.07 10.96
C LEU A 21 -11.29 -0.77 12.21
N ASN A 22 -11.16 -0.12 13.36
CA ASN A 22 -10.79 -0.76 14.60
C ASN A 22 -11.97 -1.35 15.39
N VAL A 23 -13.21 -1.18 14.91
CA VAL A 23 -14.37 -1.84 15.52
C VAL A 23 -14.21 -3.36 15.42
N ASN A 24 -14.07 -4.03 16.57
CA ASN A 24 -13.86 -5.47 16.70
C ASN A 24 -12.55 -6.00 16.07
N ARG A 25 -11.60 -5.12 15.74
CA ARG A 25 -10.31 -5.48 15.16
C ARG A 25 -9.25 -5.53 16.26
N LYS A 26 -8.44 -6.59 16.27
CA LYS A 26 -7.29 -6.69 17.15
C LYS A 26 -6.05 -6.10 16.47
N PRO A 27 -5.03 -5.67 17.23
CA PRO A 27 -3.76 -5.24 16.65
C PRO A 27 -3.17 -6.24 15.66
N GLU A 28 -3.28 -7.55 15.96
CA GLU A 28 -2.78 -8.66 15.15
C GLU A 28 -3.44 -8.75 13.77
N ASP A 29 -4.62 -8.17 13.61
CA ASP A 29 -5.33 -8.14 12.32
C ASP A 29 -4.75 -7.09 11.36
N SER A 30 -3.81 -6.25 11.81
CA SER A 30 -3.07 -5.31 10.98
C SER A 30 -2.17 -6.03 9.98
N PHE A 31 -2.20 -5.59 8.72
CA PHE A 31 -1.30 -6.09 7.67
C PHE A 31 0.18 -5.97 8.02
N PHE A 32 0.50 -5.03 8.90
CA PHE A 32 1.87 -4.69 9.26
C PHE A 32 2.22 -5.11 10.69
N TYR A 33 1.36 -5.88 11.38
CA TYR A 33 1.60 -6.23 12.79
C TYR A 33 2.91 -6.98 13.02
N TYR A 34 3.26 -7.89 12.11
CA TYR A 34 4.48 -8.71 12.20
C TYR A 34 5.70 -8.09 11.52
N HIS A 35 5.60 -6.87 10.97
CA HIS A 35 6.73 -6.20 10.36
C HIS A 35 7.75 -5.81 11.43
N SER A 36 9.02 -6.15 11.18
CA SER A 36 10.10 -5.97 12.17
C SER A 36 10.51 -4.50 12.38
N SER A 37 10.18 -3.61 11.44
CA SER A 37 10.53 -2.19 11.51
C SER A 37 9.61 -1.34 10.62
N GLU A 38 9.62 -0.03 10.87
CA GLU A 38 8.94 0.97 10.04
C GLU A 38 9.41 0.93 8.57
N ASP A 39 10.71 0.74 8.36
CA ASP A 39 11.30 0.58 7.02
C ASP A 39 10.68 -0.57 6.23
N ARG A 40 10.32 -1.68 6.89
CA ARG A 40 9.61 -2.79 6.20
C ARG A 40 8.21 -2.37 5.75
N ILE A 41 7.56 -1.49 6.51
CA ILE A 41 6.24 -0.96 6.18
C ILE A 41 6.36 -0.01 5.00
N VAL A 42 7.35 0.90 5.02
CA VAL A 42 7.68 1.78 3.89
C VAL A 42 7.94 0.96 2.63
N LEU A 43 8.75 -0.10 2.73
CA LEU A 43 9.04 -1.00 1.62
C LEU A 43 7.77 -1.67 1.07
N SER A 44 6.87 -2.11 1.94
CA SER A 44 5.58 -2.69 1.54
C SER A 44 4.72 -1.70 0.75
N HIS A 45 4.72 -0.43 1.17
CA HIS A 45 4.06 0.64 0.42
C HIS A 45 4.74 0.95 -0.91
N ALA A 46 6.07 1.00 -0.95
CA ALA A 46 6.83 1.21 -2.19
C ALA A 46 6.54 0.09 -3.21
N LEU A 47 6.57 -1.17 -2.77
CA LEU A 47 6.20 -2.33 -3.58
C LEU A 47 4.80 -2.19 -4.16
N PHE A 48 3.80 -1.90 -3.33
CA PHE A 48 2.43 -1.72 -3.77
C PHE A 48 2.30 -0.55 -4.76
N TRP A 49 2.92 0.59 -4.46
CA TRP A 49 2.85 1.78 -5.28
C TRP A 49 3.42 1.52 -6.68
N VAL A 50 4.58 0.84 -6.79
CA VAL A 50 5.18 0.44 -8.08
C VAL A 50 4.32 -0.60 -8.80
N MET A 51 3.89 -1.66 -8.12
CA MET A 51 3.10 -2.76 -8.71
C MET A 51 1.76 -2.30 -9.27
N THR A 52 1.22 -1.19 -8.76
CA THR A 52 -0.08 -0.64 -9.17
C THR A 52 0.00 0.51 -10.17
N GLN A 53 1.20 0.96 -10.58
CA GLN A 53 1.35 2.07 -11.55
C GLN A 53 0.62 1.83 -12.88
N ASN A 54 0.55 0.57 -13.32
CA ASN A 54 -0.06 0.17 -14.59
C ASN A 54 -1.42 -0.51 -14.43
N ILE A 55 -2.08 -0.38 -13.27
CA ILE A 55 -3.42 -0.93 -13.11
C ILE A 55 -4.40 -0.22 -14.04
N ARG A 56 -5.37 -0.97 -14.58
CA ARG A 56 -6.37 -0.48 -15.54
C ARG A 56 -7.76 -0.89 -15.08
N GLY A 57 -8.76 -0.55 -15.87
CA GLY A 57 -10.15 -0.94 -15.63
C GLY A 57 -10.85 -0.02 -14.64
N HIS A 58 -11.94 -0.52 -14.07
CA HIS A 58 -12.80 0.29 -13.20
C HIS A 58 -12.15 0.58 -11.84
N ILE A 59 -11.39 -0.39 -11.30
CA ILE A 59 -10.62 -0.23 -10.05
C ILE A 59 -9.63 0.92 -10.11
N ALA A 60 -9.05 1.21 -11.28
CA ALA A 60 -8.12 2.32 -11.44
C ALA A 60 -8.77 3.70 -11.19
N LYS A 61 -10.10 3.78 -11.15
CA LYS A 61 -10.87 5.01 -10.91
C LYS A 61 -11.43 5.10 -9.50
N GLU A 62 -11.23 4.07 -8.68
CA GLU A 62 -11.77 4.04 -7.33
C GLU A 62 -11.08 5.07 -6.43
N LYS A 63 -11.88 5.86 -5.71
CA LYS A 63 -11.38 7.00 -4.94
C LYS A 63 -10.43 6.57 -3.83
N TYR A 64 -10.73 5.48 -3.13
CA TYR A 64 -9.87 4.96 -2.05
C TYR A 64 -8.50 4.54 -2.59
N PHE A 65 -8.46 3.95 -3.78
CA PHE A 65 -7.22 3.48 -4.42
C PHE A 65 -6.38 4.66 -4.92
N LEU A 66 -6.99 5.64 -5.57
CA LEU A 66 -6.31 6.86 -5.99
C LEU A 66 -5.77 7.65 -4.79
N LEU A 67 -6.53 7.74 -3.71
CA LEU A 67 -6.13 8.40 -2.47
C LEU A 67 -4.92 7.71 -1.81
N LEU A 68 -4.95 6.37 -1.72
CA LEU A 68 -3.81 5.60 -1.21
C LEU A 68 -2.56 5.85 -2.04
N ARG A 69 -2.66 5.79 -3.37
CA ARG A 69 -1.50 6.02 -4.25
C ARG A 69 -0.91 7.41 -4.12
N GLN A 70 -1.77 8.43 -3.96
CA GLN A 70 -1.32 9.79 -3.72
C GLN A 70 -0.57 9.89 -2.39
N TYR A 71 -1.16 9.41 -1.29
CA TYR A 71 -0.49 9.47 0.02
C TYR A 71 0.79 8.64 0.05
N GLN A 72 0.88 7.52 -0.67
CA GLN A 72 2.11 6.75 -0.77
C GLN A 72 3.21 7.52 -1.50
N GLU A 73 2.90 8.24 -2.57
CA GLU A 73 3.90 9.08 -3.25
C GLU A 73 4.37 10.25 -2.38
N GLU A 74 3.44 10.89 -1.67
CA GLU A 74 3.75 11.94 -0.68
C GLU A 74 4.59 11.37 0.48
N MET A 75 4.21 10.21 1.03
CA MET A 75 4.92 9.52 2.12
C MET A 75 6.34 9.13 1.70
N LEU A 76 6.52 8.55 0.51
CA LEU A 76 7.85 8.19 0.02
C LEU A 76 8.71 9.43 -0.21
N SER A 77 8.12 10.53 -0.69
CA SER A 77 8.83 11.80 -0.81
C SER A 77 9.27 12.34 0.55
N ALA A 78 8.39 12.26 1.56
CA ALA A 78 8.67 12.68 2.93
C ALA A 78 9.75 11.80 3.59
N TYR A 79 9.72 10.48 3.34
CA TYR A 79 10.74 9.54 3.78
C TYR A 79 12.13 9.91 3.22
N LEU A 80 12.23 10.15 1.92
CA LEU A 80 13.50 10.51 1.26
C LEU A 80 14.08 11.86 1.70
N THR A 81 13.23 12.77 2.15
CA THR A 81 13.62 14.13 2.53
C THR A 81 13.71 14.33 4.04
N GLU A 82 13.55 13.24 4.81
CA GLU A 82 13.50 13.26 6.28
C GLU A 82 12.49 14.31 6.82
N SER A 83 11.37 14.45 6.12
CA SER A 83 10.34 15.43 6.45
C SER A 83 9.62 15.07 7.75
N ASP A 84 9.28 16.07 8.56
CA ASP A 84 8.50 15.93 9.80
C ASP A 84 7.06 15.48 9.55
N GLU A 85 6.58 15.56 8.31
CA GLU A 85 5.26 15.06 7.89
C GLU A 85 5.25 13.53 7.68
N PHE A 86 6.40 12.87 7.59
CA PHE A 86 6.49 11.44 7.26
C PHE A 86 5.67 10.54 8.21
N PRO A 87 5.72 10.67 9.55
CA PRO A 87 4.96 9.79 10.44
C PRO A 87 3.45 9.91 10.23
N GLU A 88 2.96 11.12 9.96
CA GLU A 88 1.55 11.39 9.68
C GLU A 88 1.10 10.79 8.34
N LEU A 89 1.92 10.94 7.29
CA LEU A 89 1.66 10.39 5.97
C LEU A 89 1.71 8.85 5.97
N LEU A 90 2.67 8.25 6.69
CA LEU A 90 2.74 6.80 6.86
C LEU A 90 1.52 6.28 7.60
N HIS A 91 1.09 6.95 8.67
CA HIS A 91 -0.13 6.58 9.38
C HIS A 91 -1.36 6.60 8.45
N TYR A 92 -1.53 7.63 7.63
CA TYR A 92 -2.61 7.69 6.64
C TYR A 92 -2.53 6.56 5.60
N CYS A 93 -1.32 6.25 5.10
CA CYS A 93 -1.11 5.12 4.22
C CYS A 93 -1.55 3.81 4.89
N ASN A 94 -1.13 3.59 6.15
CA ASN A 94 -1.46 2.39 6.92
C ASN A 94 -2.97 2.24 7.11
N VAL A 95 -3.69 3.30 7.47
CA VAL A 95 -5.15 3.26 7.65
C VAL A 95 -5.86 2.85 6.35
N ILE A 96 -5.54 3.50 5.22
CA ILE A 96 -6.20 3.17 3.94
C ILE A 96 -5.82 1.76 3.49
N TYR A 97 -4.54 1.39 3.61
CA TYR A 97 -4.04 0.09 3.16
C TYR A 97 -4.70 -1.05 3.93
N ASN A 98 -4.85 -0.91 5.26
CA ASN A 98 -5.55 -1.89 6.07
C ASN A 98 -7.05 -1.98 5.75
N THR A 99 -7.66 -0.88 5.32
CA THR A 99 -9.08 -0.84 4.91
C THR A 99 -9.29 -1.43 3.51
N LEU A 100 -8.29 -1.37 2.64
CA LEU A 100 -8.39 -1.70 1.22
C LEU A 100 -8.92 -3.14 0.97
N PRO A 101 -8.39 -4.20 1.61
CA PRO A 101 -8.90 -5.57 1.41
C PRO A 101 -10.34 -5.77 1.89
N MET A 102 -10.74 -5.06 2.95
CA MET A 102 -12.11 -5.10 3.45
C MET A 102 -13.08 -4.50 2.43
N ILE A 103 -12.73 -3.35 1.86
CA ILE A 103 -13.52 -2.71 0.79
C ILE A 103 -13.59 -3.64 -0.43
N LEU A 104 -12.45 -4.16 -0.88
CA LEU A 104 -12.40 -4.98 -2.08
C LEU A 104 -13.25 -6.25 -1.95
N ARG A 105 -13.20 -6.94 -0.80
CA ARG A 105 -14.00 -8.14 -0.56
C ARG A 105 -15.48 -7.85 -0.26
N GLY A 106 -15.79 -6.67 0.30
CA GLY A 106 -17.17 -6.28 0.60
C GLY A 106 -17.94 -5.75 -0.62
N VAL A 107 -17.25 -5.15 -1.59
CA VAL A 107 -17.86 -4.50 -2.75
C VAL A 107 -17.81 -5.37 -4.01
N TYR A 108 -16.76 -6.15 -4.21
CA TYR A 108 -16.55 -6.90 -5.45
C TYR A 108 -16.57 -8.40 -5.24
N ASN A 109 -17.11 -9.12 -6.23
CA ASN A 109 -17.00 -10.56 -6.29
C ASN A 109 -15.70 -10.94 -7.03
N PHE A 110 -14.70 -11.39 -6.28
CA PHE A 110 -13.39 -11.75 -6.84
C PHE A 110 -13.46 -12.87 -7.88
N SER A 111 -14.46 -13.75 -7.88
CA SER A 111 -14.57 -14.82 -8.87
C SER A 111 -14.83 -14.27 -10.28
N THR A 112 -15.62 -13.20 -10.37
CA THR A 112 -16.02 -12.57 -11.64
C THR A 112 -15.21 -11.30 -11.94
N ASP A 113 -14.76 -10.59 -10.92
CA ASP A 113 -14.05 -9.33 -11.03
C ASP A 113 -12.54 -9.52 -11.03
N LYS A 114 -11.95 -9.58 -12.22
CA LYS A 114 -10.51 -9.78 -12.40
C LYS A 114 -9.68 -8.58 -11.96
N ASP A 115 -10.20 -7.36 -12.08
CA ASP A 115 -9.48 -6.14 -11.71
C ASP A 115 -9.38 -6.02 -10.19
N ALA A 116 -10.51 -6.21 -9.49
CA ALA A 116 -10.57 -6.19 -8.03
C ALA A 116 -9.73 -7.33 -7.42
N ARG A 117 -9.87 -8.54 -7.99
CA ARG A 117 -9.06 -9.71 -7.59
C ARG A 117 -7.56 -9.44 -7.76
N ARG A 118 -7.16 -8.79 -8.86
CA ARG A 118 -5.75 -8.45 -9.10
C ARG A 118 -5.24 -7.42 -8.11
N LEU A 119 -5.99 -6.35 -7.83
CA LEU A 119 -5.59 -5.36 -6.83
C LEU A 119 -5.47 -5.98 -5.43
N GLY A 120 -6.43 -6.82 -5.04
CA GLY A 120 -6.38 -7.54 -3.78
C GLY A 120 -5.12 -8.40 -3.67
N ALA A 121 -4.78 -9.16 -4.71
CA ALA A 121 -3.59 -10.01 -4.70
C ALA A 121 -2.29 -9.19 -4.64
N ILE A 122 -2.25 -8.03 -5.33
CA ILE A 122 -1.12 -7.09 -5.20
C ILE A 122 -0.98 -6.59 -3.75
N CYS A 123 -2.10 -6.29 -3.07
CA CYS A 123 -2.10 -5.87 -1.67
C CYS A 123 -1.48 -6.93 -0.74
N VAL A 124 -1.87 -8.19 -0.89
CA VAL A 124 -1.30 -9.29 -0.09
C VAL A 124 0.19 -9.48 -0.41
N VAL A 125 0.54 -9.55 -1.70
CA VAL A 125 1.93 -9.78 -2.12
C VAL A 125 2.84 -8.65 -1.68
N ALA A 126 2.46 -7.38 -1.86
CA ALA A 126 3.31 -6.26 -1.49
C ALA A 126 3.48 -6.15 0.04
N GLY A 127 2.40 -6.36 0.81
CA GLY A 127 2.45 -6.39 2.28
C GLY A 127 3.35 -7.49 2.82
N GLY A 128 3.16 -8.73 2.35
CA GLY A 128 3.96 -9.87 2.79
C GLY A 128 5.41 -9.76 2.33
N TYR A 129 5.65 -9.46 1.05
CA TYR A 129 7.01 -9.41 0.50
C TYR A 129 7.88 -8.34 1.18
N GLY A 130 7.33 -7.18 1.53
CA GLY A 130 8.09 -6.15 2.26
C GLY A 130 8.48 -6.59 3.68
N GLY A 131 7.64 -7.38 4.34
CA GLY A 131 7.93 -7.95 5.67
C GLY A 131 8.91 -9.13 5.62
N ASP A 132 8.70 -10.07 4.71
CA ASP A 132 9.37 -11.38 4.70
C ASP A 132 10.73 -11.38 3.98
N ILE A 133 11.01 -10.38 3.15
CA ILE A 133 12.26 -10.32 2.41
C ILE A 133 13.47 -10.20 3.35
N LYS A 134 14.59 -10.81 2.99
CA LYS A 134 15.84 -10.71 3.77
C LYS A 134 16.28 -9.26 3.95
N GLU A 135 16.86 -8.96 5.10
CA GLU A 135 17.24 -7.60 5.49
C GLU A 135 18.19 -6.94 4.50
N GLU A 136 19.20 -7.67 4.01
CA GLU A 136 20.14 -7.11 3.04
C GLU A 136 19.43 -6.68 1.75
N LYS A 137 18.43 -7.45 1.33
CA LYS A 137 17.65 -7.13 0.14
C LYS A 137 16.63 -6.02 0.42
N ALA A 138 16.06 -5.96 1.62
CA ALA A 138 15.18 -4.87 2.02
C ALA A 138 15.91 -3.52 1.97
N ASN A 139 17.09 -3.45 2.59
CA ASN A 139 17.94 -2.26 2.61
C ASN A 139 18.34 -1.88 1.18
N GLU A 140 18.74 -2.87 0.36
CA GLU A 140 19.07 -2.63 -1.05
C GLU A 140 17.91 -1.98 -1.84
N LEU A 141 16.67 -2.34 -1.55
CA LEU A 141 15.48 -1.80 -2.23
C LEU A 141 15.09 -0.43 -1.69
N LEU A 142 15.25 -0.20 -0.38
CA LEU A 142 14.99 1.08 0.26
C LEU A 142 16.02 2.14 -0.17
N ASP A 143 17.30 1.78 -0.22
CA ASP A 143 18.40 2.64 -0.67
C ASP A 143 18.29 3.05 -2.15
N ASP A 144 17.53 2.30 -2.95
CA ASP A 144 17.28 2.60 -4.37
C ASP A 144 16.09 3.54 -4.60
N ILE A 145 15.31 3.82 -3.55
CA ILE A 145 14.23 4.81 -3.65
C ILE A 145 14.89 6.19 -3.81
N ASP A 146 14.56 6.89 -4.89
CA ASP A 146 15.17 8.18 -5.22
C ASP A 146 14.20 9.05 -6.04
N PHE A 147 14.56 10.31 -6.29
CA PHE A 147 13.85 11.19 -7.20
C PHE A 147 14.42 11.15 -8.62
N TYR A 148 13.52 11.08 -9.60
CA TYR A 148 13.84 11.33 -11.00
C TYR A 148 12.86 12.34 -11.58
N TYR A 149 13.36 13.51 -12.00
CA TYR A 149 12.54 14.66 -12.40
C TYR A 149 11.47 15.02 -11.36
N ASN A 150 11.86 15.11 -10.08
CA ASN A 150 11.00 15.43 -8.93
C ASN A 150 9.86 14.42 -8.69
N LYS A 151 10.00 13.19 -9.17
CA LYS A 151 9.06 12.09 -8.90
C LYS A 151 9.79 10.93 -8.27
N VAL A 152 9.16 10.31 -7.27
CA VAL A 152 9.69 9.11 -6.63
C VAL A 152 9.88 8.01 -7.67
N LYS A 153 11.00 7.31 -7.57
CA LYS A 153 11.39 6.17 -8.39
C LYS A 153 11.99 5.07 -7.53
N CYS A 154 11.62 3.84 -7.82
CA CYS A 154 12.15 2.64 -7.16
C CYS A 154 12.57 1.66 -8.26
N ARG A 155 13.72 1.91 -8.90
CA ARG A 155 14.14 1.22 -10.14
C ARG A 155 14.34 -0.27 -9.93
N LYS A 156 14.89 -0.69 -8.80
CA LYS A 156 15.06 -2.10 -8.44
C LYS A 156 13.73 -2.79 -8.22
N ILE A 157 12.75 -2.11 -7.62
CA ILE A 157 11.39 -2.65 -7.51
C ILE A 157 10.75 -2.76 -8.91
N GLU A 158 10.90 -1.74 -9.77
CA GLU A 158 10.44 -1.77 -11.17
C GLU A 158 11.05 -2.96 -11.92
N GLN A 159 12.35 -3.26 -11.73
CA GLN A 159 13.03 -4.42 -12.32
C GLN A 159 12.51 -5.76 -11.78
N MET A 160 11.99 -5.78 -10.55
CA MET A 160 11.42 -6.98 -9.91
C MET A 160 9.97 -7.26 -10.31
N LEU A 161 9.31 -6.36 -11.05
CA LEU A 161 7.92 -6.52 -11.49
C LEU A 161 7.61 -7.88 -12.12
N PRO A 162 8.46 -8.49 -12.98
CA PRO A 162 8.18 -9.83 -13.53
C PRO A 162 8.05 -10.90 -12.43
N THR A 163 8.91 -10.86 -11.41
CA THR A 163 8.89 -11.79 -10.28
C THR A 163 7.69 -11.53 -9.38
N LEU A 164 7.46 -10.27 -9.01
CA LEU A 164 6.31 -9.86 -8.20
C LEU A 164 4.98 -10.22 -8.87
N ASN A 165 4.89 -10.07 -10.20
CA ASN A 165 3.70 -10.47 -10.95
C ASN A 165 3.44 -11.98 -10.92
N LYS A 166 4.48 -12.83 -10.87
CA LYS A 166 4.30 -14.27 -10.70
C LYS A 166 3.70 -14.59 -9.33
N LEU A 167 4.15 -13.90 -8.28
CA LEU A 167 3.57 -14.04 -6.94
C LEU A 167 2.10 -13.59 -6.92
N VAL A 168 1.77 -12.48 -7.60
CA VAL A 168 0.38 -12.02 -7.73
C VAL A 168 -0.49 -13.07 -8.42
N VAL A 169 -0.01 -13.68 -9.51
CA VAL A 169 -0.76 -14.73 -10.21
C VAL A 169 -0.95 -15.96 -9.32
N ALA A 170 0.08 -16.38 -8.59
CA ALA A 170 -0.02 -17.50 -7.65
C ALA A 170 -1.03 -17.21 -6.52
N GLU A 171 -1.03 -15.99 -5.99
CA GLU A 171 -1.99 -15.56 -4.98
C GLU A 171 -3.43 -15.50 -5.53
N GLN A 172 -3.62 -15.04 -6.76
CA GLN A 172 -4.94 -15.09 -7.40
C GLN A 172 -5.42 -16.53 -7.61
N GLN A 173 -4.53 -17.46 -7.92
CA GLN A 173 -4.84 -18.87 -8.10
C GLN A 173 -5.19 -19.54 -6.77
N SER A 174 -4.50 -19.20 -5.67
CA SER A 174 -4.79 -19.76 -4.35
C SER A 174 -6.22 -19.46 -3.89
N TRP A 175 -6.76 -18.29 -4.28
CA TRP A 175 -8.14 -17.90 -3.97
C TRP A 175 -9.19 -18.60 -4.83
N MET A 176 -8.80 -19.11 -6.00
CA MET A 176 -9.69 -19.87 -6.88
C MET A 176 -9.55 -21.38 -6.74
N GLY A 177 -8.51 -21.86 -6.05
CA GLY A 177 -8.14 -23.27 -5.90
C GLY A 177 -8.83 -24.04 -4.76
N SER A 178 -9.91 -23.50 -4.20
CA SER A 178 -10.81 -24.21 -3.26
C SER A 178 -12.16 -24.52 -3.91
N MET A 179 -12.14 -24.98 -5.18
CA MET A 179 -13.27 -25.58 -5.88
C MET A 179 -12.93 -27.00 -6.31
#